data_AF-A0A3L8DFA6-F1
#
_entry.id   AF-A0A3L8DFA6-F1
#
_cell.length_a   1.000
_cell.length_b   1.000
_cell.length_c   1.000
_cell.angle_alpha   90.00
_cell.angle_beta   90.00
_cell.angle_gamma   90.00
#
_symmetry.space_group_name_H-M   'P 1'
#
loop_
_entity.id
_entity.type
_entity.pdbx_description
1 polymer ?
#
loop_
_entity_poly.entity_id
_entity_poly.type
_entity_poly.pdbx_seq_one_letter_code
_entity_poly.pdbx_strand_id
1 'polypeptide(L)'
;MENLTREQEVAYHSATHCYICEEPFAQDETRVRDHCHLTGQYRDPAHSNCNLNYKESYTIPIVFHNLSGYDSHFIIKELASNFKGTIELLPITKEKYISFTKNVNEADAVFRNHVKLRFIDSLRFLSSSLDKLASFLSKDKLKILRSEFSNLSIEDFDLLTLKGVFPYEYVDCVEKLQDTRLSPRESFYSSLTGDAISESDYVHAENIWQRFAIQTLGEYSDLYLKTDVVLLADIFENFRDSCITSYGLDAAYYYTLPGFTWDAMLKHTRINFELLTDIDMVMFCLETN
;
A
#
# COMPACT_ATOMS: atom_id res chain seq x y z
N MET A 1 -18.04 21.78 -8.55
CA MET A 1 -18.86 20.69 -9.06
C MET A 1 -19.15 20.89 -10.53
N GLU A 2 -18.96 19.86 -11.35
CA GLU A 2 -19.40 19.83 -12.75
C GLU A 2 -20.94 19.79 -12.83
N ASN A 3 -21.50 20.18 -13.98
CA ASN A 3 -22.94 20.04 -14.20
C ASN A 3 -23.33 18.56 -14.30
N LEU A 4 -24.41 18.17 -13.64
CA LEU A 4 -24.89 16.80 -13.67
C LEU A 4 -25.40 16.44 -15.06
N THR A 5 -25.19 15.19 -15.45
CA THR A 5 -25.89 14.62 -16.60
C THR A 5 -27.38 14.44 -16.27
N ARG A 6 -28.21 14.28 -17.32
CA ARG A 6 -29.65 14.03 -17.13
C ARG A 6 -29.91 12.76 -16.31
N GLU A 7 -29.09 11.73 -16.50
CA GLU A 7 -29.18 10.47 -15.75
C GLU A 7 -28.86 10.69 -14.27
N GLN A 8 -27.83 11.48 -13.96
CA GLN A 8 -27.45 11.82 -12.59
C GLN A 8 -28.51 12.66 -11.88
N GLU A 9 -29.15 13.62 -12.56
CA GLU A 9 -30.26 14.38 -11.96
C GLU A 9 -31.46 13.48 -11.65
N VAL A 10 -31.81 12.56 -12.54
CA VAL A 10 -32.88 11.58 -12.28
C VAL A 10 -32.52 10.71 -11.08
N ALA A 11 -31.30 10.16 -11.04
CA ALA A 11 -30.82 9.36 -9.92
C ALA A 11 -30.89 10.14 -8.61
N TYR A 12 -30.35 11.37 -8.57
CA TYR A 12 -30.40 12.27 -7.43
C TYR A 12 -31.82 12.49 -6.90
N HIS A 13 -32.77 12.82 -7.78
CA HIS A 13 -34.15 13.08 -7.38
C HIS A 13 -34.89 11.83 -6.89
N SER A 14 -34.57 10.67 -7.47
CA SER A 14 -35.18 9.38 -7.12
C SER A 14 -34.53 8.68 -5.91
N ALA A 15 -33.37 9.13 -5.47
CA ALA A 15 -32.62 8.48 -4.40
C ALA A 15 -33.36 8.54 -3.07
N THR A 16 -33.47 7.37 -2.43
CA THR A 16 -34.17 7.17 -1.16
C THR A 16 -33.22 7.08 0.03
N HIS A 17 -31.92 6.86 -0.20
CA HIS A 17 -30.90 6.67 0.83
C HIS A 17 -29.67 7.52 0.55
N CYS A 18 -29.00 7.94 1.62
CA CYS A 18 -27.71 8.61 1.56
C CYS A 18 -26.62 7.58 1.23
N TYR A 19 -25.77 7.85 0.23
CA TYR A 19 -24.72 6.88 -0.14
C TYR A 19 -23.56 6.80 0.88
N ILE A 20 -23.43 7.79 1.78
CA ILE A 20 -22.34 7.85 2.77
C ILE A 20 -22.66 6.99 3.99
N CYS A 21 -23.84 7.18 4.58
CA CYS A 21 -24.25 6.45 5.79
C CYS A 21 -25.22 5.30 5.51
N GLU A 22 -25.69 5.17 4.28
CA GLU A 22 -26.62 4.14 3.81
C GLU A 22 -28.03 4.20 4.45
N GLU A 23 -28.33 5.26 5.21
CA GLU A 23 -29.63 5.46 5.87
C GLU A 23 -30.61 6.24 4.97
N PRO A 24 -31.93 6.02 5.14
CA PRO A 24 -32.95 6.67 4.31
C PRO A 24 -33.02 8.18 4.57
N PHE A 25 -33.42 8.92 3.53
CA PHE A 25 -33.77 10.34 3.67
C PHE A 25 -35.14 10.51 4.32
N ALA A 26 -35.24 11.35 5.35
CA ALA A 26 -36.54 11.75 5.88
C ALA A 26 -37.25 12.72 4.92
N GLN A 27 -38.58 12.84 5.03
CA GLN A 27 -39.42 13.58 4.09
C GLN A 27 -39.11 15.09 4.04
N ASP A 28 -38.56 15.63 5.13
CA ASP A 28 -38.19 17.02 5.34
C ASP A 28 -36.67 17.27 5.29
N GLU A 29 -35.88 16.22 5.06
CA GLU A 29 -34.43 16.31 5.09
C GLU A 29 -33.86 16.83 3.76
N THR A 30 -32.93 17.78 3.86
CA THR A 30 -32.29 18.36 2.67
C THR A 30 -31.22 17.41 2.14
N ARG A 31 -31.50 16.85 0.95
CA ARG A 31 -30.52 16.13 0.14
C ARG A 31 -29.52 17.12 -0.46
N VAL A 32 -28.25 16.75 -0.44
CA VAL A 32 -27.16 17.51 -1.07
C VAL A 32 -26.46 16.67 -2.12
N ARG A 33 -25.84 17.32 -3.09
CA ARG A 33 -25.09 16.68 -4.17
C ARG A 33 -23.62 16.60 -3.78
N ASP A 34 -23.19 15.46 -3.26
CA ASP A 34 -21.75 15.28 -2.96
C ASP A 34 -20.97 15.18 -4.27
N HIS A 35 -19.75 15.69 -4.25
CA HIS A 35 -18.85 15.62 -5.40
C HIS A 35 -17.40 15.54 -4.95
N CYS A 36 -16.58 14.97 -5.80
CA CYS A 36 -15.14 14.95 -5.61
C CYS A 36 -14.57 16.37 -5.73
N HIS A 37 -13.89 16.89 -4.71
CA HIS A 37 -13.28 18.22 -4.82
C HIS A 37 -11.96 18.20 -5.63
N LEU A 38 -11.41 17.02 -5.93
CA LEU A 38 -10.28 16.86 -6.85
C LEU A 38 -10.71 16.91 -8.32
N THR A 39 -11.70 16.12 -8.71
CA THR A 39 -12.13 15.99 -10.12
C THR A 39 -13.32 16.86 -10.46
N GLY A 40 -14.06 17.37 -9.47
CA GLY A 40 -15.32 18.09 -9.66
C GLY A 40 -16.52 17.19 -9.94
N GLN A 41 -16.31 15.88 -10.13
CA GLN A 41 -17.33 14.93 -10.55
C GLN A 41 -18.31 14.61 -9.42
N TYR A 42 -19.60 14.55 -9.77
CA TYR A 42 -20.67 14.11 -8.88
C TYR A 42 -20.44 12.68 -8.39
N ARG A 43 -20.65 12.44 -7.09
CA ARG A 43 -20.59 11.11 -6.47
C ARG A 43 -21.99 10.53 -6.32
N ASP A 44 -22.77 11.03 -5.37
CA ASP A 44 -24.16 10.61 -5.16
C ASP A 44 -24.89 11.57 -4.18
N PRO A 45 -26.20 11.39 -3.88
CA PRO A 45 -26.90 12.20 -2.91
C PRO A 45 -26.52 11.79 -1.50
N ALA A 46 -26.21 12.78 -0.67
CA ALA A 46 -25.90 12.59 0.73
C ALA A 46 -26.82 13.43 1.63
N HIS A 47 -26.87 13.05 2.91
CA HIS A 47 -27.36 13.96 3.95
C HIS A 47 -26.44 15.17 4.03
N SER A 48 -27.00 16.34 4.27
CA SER A 48 -26.20 17.56 4.46
C SER A 48 -25.13 17.38 5.54
N ASN A 49 -25.49 16.76 6.66
CA ASN A 49 -24.53 16.50 7.74
C ASN A 49 -23.47 15.46 7.35
N CYS A 50 -23.83 14.39 6.63
CA CYS A 50 -22.85 13.41 6.14
C CYS A 50 -21.85 14.06 5.18
N ASN A 51 -22.33 14.85 4.23
CA ASN A 51 -21.49 15.59 3.27
C ASN A 51 -20.55 16.56 3.99
N LEU A 52 -21.03 17.31 4.98
CA LEU A 52 -20.19 18.24 5.76
C LEU A 52 -19.09 17.51 6.54
N ASN A 53 -19.37 16.31 7.04
CA ASN A 53 -18.42 15.50 7.80
C ASN A 53 -17.56 14.59 6.92
N TYR A 54 -17.86 14.47 5.62
CA TYR A 54 -17.10 13.66 4.69
C TYR A 54 -15.75 14.31 4.42
N LYS A 55 -14.69 13.74 5.00
CA LYS A 55 -13.33 14.26 4.85
C LYS A 55 -12.67 13.62 3.65
N GLU A 56 -12.35 14.44 2.66
CA GLU A 56 -11.48 14.00 1.58
C GLU A 56 -10.04 13.80 2.07
N SER A 57 -9.44 12.69 1.67
CA SER A 57 -8.03 12.41 1.94
C SER A 57 -7.20 12.80 0.72
N TYR A 58 -6.20 13.65 0.93
CA TYR A 58 -5.16 13.97 -0.07
C TYR A 58 -3.89 13.14 0.19
N THR A 59 -4.08 11.93 0.75
CA THR A 59 -2.99 11.03 1.11
C THR A 59 -2.76 10.03 -0.01
N ILE A 60 -1.53 9.96 -0.49
CA ILE A 60 -1.04 8.91 -1.39
C ILE A 60 -0.29 7.89 -0.53
N PRO A 61 -0.80 6.66 -0.39
CA PRO A 61 -0.09 5.60 0.30
C PRO A 61 1.08 5.12 -0.56
N ILE A 62 2.27 5.06 0.04
CA ILE A 62 3.49 4.50 -0.54
C ILE A 62 3.79 3.21 0.23
N VAL A 63 3.70 2.09 -0.47
CA VAL A 63 3.75 0.77 0.16
C VAL A 63 5.14 0.17 -0.01
N PHE A 64 5.74 -0.24 1.10
CA PHE A 64 6.98 -1.00 1.16
C PHE A 64 6.72 -2.32 1.87
N HIS A 65 7.53 -3.35 1.60
CA HIS A 65 7.47 -4.60 2.34
C HIS A 65 8.59 -4.66 3.38
N ASN A 66 8.22 -4.66 4.67
CA ASN A 66 9.16 -4.59 5.79
C ASN A 66 9.94 -3.26 5.89
N LEU A 67 9.26 -2.15 5.57
CA LEU A 67 9.79 -0.79 5.68
C LEU A 67 10.41 -0.49 7.05
N SER A 68 9.72 -0.95 8.11
CA SER A 68 10.13 -0.71 9.49
C SER A 68 11.47 -1.40 9.81
N GLY A 69 11.78 -2.49 9.10
CA GLY A 69 12.95 -3.32 9.33
C GLY A 69 14.21 -2.85 8.61
N TYR A 70 14.06 -2.20 7.46
CA TYR A 70 15.18 -1.86 6.58
C TYR A 70 15.20 -0.38 6.19
N ASP A 71 14.23 0.06 5.37
CA ASP A 71 14.44 1.26 4.56
C ASP A 71 14.08 2.58 5.25
N SER A 72 13.28 2.51 6.32
CA SER A 72 12.71 3.70 6.96
C SER A 72 13.75 4.76 7.35
N HIS A 73 14.88 4.37 7.93
CA HIS A 73 15.87 5.32 8.48
C HIS A 73 16.49 6.23 7.42
N PHE A 74 17.00 5.65 6.33
CA PHE A 74 17.67 6.46 5.31
C PHE A 74 16.65 7.26 4.49
N ILE A 75 15.46 6.71 4.24
CA ILE A 75 14.38 7.43 3.54
C ILE A 75 13.94 8.64 4.37
N ILE A 76 13.67 8.47 5.67
CA ILE A 76 13.27 9.57 6.55
C ILE A 76 14.34 10.67 6.58
N LYS A 77 15.62 10.28 6.72
CA LYS A 77 16.75 11.23 6.76
C LYS A 77 16.80 12.07 5.48
N GLU A 78 16.67 11.43 4.32
CA GLU A 78 16.73 12.07 3.02
C GLU A 78 15.52 13.00 2.80
N LEU A 79 14.31 12.51 3.08
CA LEU A 79 13.07 13.29 2.96
C LEU A 79 13.00 14.49 3.91
N ALA A 80 13.61 14.39 5.10
CA ALA A 80 13.65 15.48 6.06
C ALA A 80 14.68 16.55 5.69
N SER A 81 15.80 16.15 5.07
CA SER A 81 16.94 17.04 4.81
C SER A 81 16.86 17.73 3.45
N ASN A 82 16.41 17.00 2.41
CA ASN A 82 16.60 17.41 1.02
C ASN A 82 15.29 17.77 0.29
N PHE A 83 14.13 17.52 0.92
CA PHE A 83 12.82 17.83 0.34
C PHE A 83 12.07 18.85 1.20
N LYS A 84 11.47 19.87 0.59
CA LYS A 84 10.64 20.86 1.30
C LYS A 84 9.39 20.23 1.91
N GLY A 85 8.86 20.84 2.96
CA GLY A 85 7.66 20.39 3.68
C GLY A 85 7.98 19.56 4.93
N THR A 86 6.99 19.34 5.78
CA THR A 86 7.18 18.70 7.10
C THR A 86 7.10 17.18 6.99
N ILE A 87 7.72 16.49 7.96
CA ILE A 87 7.59 15.04 8.11
C ILE A 87 6.89 14.73 9.44
N GLU A 88 5.85 13.91 9.38
CA GLU A 88 5.13 13.37 10.54
C GLU A 88 5.62 11.93 10.77
N LEU A 89 5.97 11.59 12.00
CA LEU A 89 6.45 10.25 12.37
C LEU A 89 5.44 9.57 13.27
N LEU A 90 5.22 8.28 13.07
CA LEU A 90 4.48 7.41 13.99
C LEU A 90 5.45 6.37 14.59
N PRO A 91 6.19 6.72 15.67
CA PRO A 91 7.23 5.87 16.24
C PRO A 91 6.66 4.73 17.11
N ILE A 92 7.36 3.59 17.13
CA ILE A 92 7.24 2.56 18.17
C ILE A 92 8.37 2.76 19.19
N THR A 93 9.59 2.91 18.70
CA THR A 93 10.79 3.20 19.47
C THR A 93 11.59 4.30 18.75
N LYS A 94 12.74 4.70 19.30
CA LYS A 94 13.65 5.64 18.62
C LYS A 94 14.20 5.10 17.29
N GLU A 95 14.21 3.78 17.13
CA GLU A 95 14.82 3.06 16.01
C GLU A 95 13.78 2.31 15.16
N LYS A 96 12.48 2.39 15.50
CA LYS A 96 11.42 1.69 14.75
C LYS A 96 10.19 2.57 14.62
N TYR A 97 9.75 2.77 13.40
CA TYR A 97 8.57 3.56 13.06
C TYR A 97 7.51 2.65 12.44
N ILE A 98 6.24 2.85 12.82
CA ILE A 98 5.10 2.19 12.16
C ILE A 98 4.94 2.75 10.75
N SER A 99 5.04 4.08 10.65
CA SER A 99 4.82 4.84 9.43
C SER A 99 5.45 6.22 9.57
N PHE A 100 5.70 6.86 8.44
CA PHE A 100 5.99 8.29 8.38
C PHE A 100 5.26 8.90 7.19
N THR A 101 4.92 10.18 7.29
CA THR A 101 4.20 10.92 6.27
C THR A 101 4.97 12.17 5.90
N LYS A 102 5.27 12.34 4.61
CA LYS A 102 5.83 13.58 4.06
C LYS A 102 4.68 14.48 3.60
N ASN A 103 4.55 15.65 4.22
CA ASN A 103 3.66 16.70 3.74
C ASN A 103 4.39 17.47 2.64
N VAL A 104 3.85 17.44 1.43
CA VAL A 104 4.39 18.17 0.28
C VAL A 104 3.70 19.53 0.22
N ASN A 105 4.48 20.60 0.35
CA ASN A 105 3.99 21.97 0.27
C ASN A 105 4.42 22.56 -1.08
N GLU A 106 3.53 22.59 -2.06
CA GLU A 106 3.74 23.39 -3.26
C GLU A 106 3.18 24.80 -3.03
N ALA A 107 4.03 25.80 -3.16
CA ALA A 107 3.68 27.20 -2.90
C ALA A 107 2.86 27.85 -4.03
N ASP A 108 2.73 27.21 -5.20
CA ASP A 108 2.34 27.88 -6.45
C ASP A 108 1.24 27.20 -7.30
N ALA A 109 0.41 26.32 -6.73
CA ALA A 109 -0.71 25.74 -7.47
C ALA A 109 -2.08 26.02 -6.85
N VAL A 110 -3.05 26.21 -7.73
CA VAL A 110 -4.49 26.45 -7.49
C VAL A 110 -5.14 25.41 -6.55
N PHE A 111 -4.45 24.30 -6.28
CA PHE A 111 -4.82 23.30 -5.28
C PHE A 111 -4.19 23.64 -3.92
N ARG A 112 -4.94 24.35 -3.06
CA ARG A 112 -4.57 24.65 -1.66
C ARG A 112 -4.44 23.40 -0.75
N ASN A 113 -4.40 22.20 -1.32
CA ASN A 113 -4.45 20.95 -0.59
C ASN A 113 -3.04 20.36 -0.47
N HIS A 114 -2.58 20.23 0.76
CA HIS A 114 -1.26 19.70 1.09
C HIS A 114 -1.28 18.19 0.83
N VAL A 115 -0.66 17.74 -0.26
CA VAL A 115 -0.56 16.32 -0.58
C VAL A 115 0.30 15.64 0.49
N LYS A 116 -0.18 14.50 0.98
CA LYS A 116 0.51 13.71 1.99
C LYS A 116 1.01 12.41 1.38
N LEU A 117 2.31 12.20 1.35
CA LEU A 117 2.90 10.92 0.97
C LEU A 117 3.08 10.08 2.23
N ARG A 118 2.22 9.09 2.44
CA ARG A 118 2.23 8.24 3.65
C ARG A 118 2.91 6.92 3.34
N PHE A 119 4.02 6.66 3.99
CA PHE A 119 4.75 5.42 3.84
C PHE A 119 4.19 4.38 4.79
N ILE A 120 3.69 3.27 4.25
CA ILE A 120 3.11 2.16 5.02
C ILE A 120 3.87 0.86 4.76
N ASP A 121 3.87 0.01 5.77
CA ASP A 121 4.57 -1.28 5.76
C ASP A 121 3.57 -2.41 5.52
N SER A 122 3.60 -3.00 4.34
CA SER A 122 2.70 -4.12 3.97
C SER A 122 2.85 -5.32 4.90
N LEU A 123 4.01 -5.51 5.56
CA LEU A 123 4.20 -6.60 6.53
C LEU A 123 3.32 -6.44 7.78
N ARG A 124 2.85 -5.21 8.07
CA ARG A 124 1.87 -4.91 9.13
C ARG A 124 0.44 -5.27 8.74
N PHE A 125 0.22 -5.63 7.48
CA PHE A 125 -1.04 -6.12 6.95
C PHE A 125 -0.98 -7.61 6.64
N LEU A 126 0.09 -8.03 5.99
CA LEU A 126 0.33 -9.37 5.49
C LEU A 126 1.64 -9.86 6.10
N SER A 127 1.56 -10.48 7.29
CA SER A 127 2.72 -10.86 8.12
C SER A 127 3.43 -12.12 7.60
N SER A 128 3.87 -12.10 6.36
CA SER A 128 4.55 -13.20 5.67
C SER A 128 5.54 -12.65 4.66
N SER A 129 6.53 -13.46 4.25
CA SER A 129 7.46 -13.06 3.19
C SER A 129 6.73 -12.83 1.86
N LEU A 130 7.29 -11.92 1.05
CA LEU A 130 6.82 -11.66 -0.32
C LEU A 130 6.67 -12.94 -1.14
N ASP A 131 7.63 -13.86 -1.05
CA ASP A 131 7.61 -15.16 -1.74
C ASP A 131 6.37 -15.99 -1.38
N LYS A 132 6.13 -16.15 -0.08
CA LYS A 132 4.96 -16.90 0.40
C LYS A 132 3.65 -16.21 0.01
N LEU A 133 3.60 -14.88 0.04
CA LEU A 133 2.42 -14.12 -0.41
C LEU A 133 2.19 -14.28 -1.92
N ALA A 134 3.25 -14.24 -2.73
CA ALA A 134 3.19 -14.47 -4.17
C ALA A 134 2.67 -15.88 -4.49
N SER A 135 3.07 -16.89 -3.71
CA SER A 135 2.62 -18.28 -3.89
C SER A 135 1.11 -18.49 -3.73
N PHE A 136 0.42 -17.58 -3.04
CA PHE A 136 -1.04 -17.65 -2.85
C PHE A 136 -1.83 -17.02 -4.00
N LEU A 137 -1.17 -16.26 -4.87
CA LEU A 137 -1.81 -15.61 -6.01
C LEU A 137 -1.84 -16.55 -7.21
N SER A 138 -3.02 -16.67 -7.81
CA SER A 138 -3.14 -17.28 -9.12
C SER A 138 -2.66 -16.31 -10.20
N LYS A 139 -2.17 -16.84 -11.32
CA LYS A 139 -1.55 -16.04 -12.40
C LYS A 139 -2.49 -15.02 -13.05
N ASP A 140 -3.80 -15.19 -12.95
CA ASP A 140 -4.82 -14.22 -13.39
C ASP A 140 -4.91 -12.98 -12.49
N LYS A 141 -4.40 -13.08 -11.26
CA LYS A 141 -4.36 -11.99 -10.27
C LYS A 141 -3.10 -11.12 -10.37
N LEU A 142 -2.09 -11.56 -11.14
CA LEU A 142 -0.85 -10.84 -11.40
C LEU A 142 -1.02 -9.84 -12.57
N LYS A 143 -1.94 -8.90 -12.42
CA LYS A 143 -2.37 -7.99 -13.50
C LYS A 143 -1.29 -6.95 -13.81
N ILE A 144 -0.66 -6.40 -12.78
CA ILE A 144 0.36 -5.36 -12.93
C ILE A 144 1.63 -5.99 -13.50
N LEU A 145 2.05 -7.15 -12.99
CA LEU A 145 3.17 -7.92 -13.52
C LEU A 145 2.96 -8.25 -15.00
N ARG A 146 1.76 -8.74 -15.36
CA ARG A 146 1.43 -9.06 -16.75
C ARG A 146 1.41 -7.84 -17.66
N SER A 147 0.98 -6.69 -17.14
CA SER A 147 1.00 -5.43 -17.89
C SER A 147 2.42 -4.94 -18.12
N GLU A 148 3.29 -5.03 -17.11
CA GLU A 148 4.67 -4.55 -17.20
C GLU A 148 5.53 -5.43 -18.11
N PHE A 149 5.27 -6.75 -18.10
CA PHE A 149 5.98 -7.74 -18.88
C PHE A 149 5.13 -8.30 -20.03
N SER A 150 4.29 -7.46 -20.65
CA SER A 150 3.32 -7.87 -21.68
C SER A 150 3.95 -8.50 -22.93
N ASN A 151 5.23 -8.25 -23.16
CA ASN A 151 5.97 -8.72 -24.34
C ASN A 151 6.67 -10.07 -24.12
N LEU A 152 6.66 -10.59 -22.90
CA LEU A 152 7.29 -11.87 -22.59
C LEU A 152 6.45 -13.05 -23.09
N SER A 153 7.15 -14.15 -23.40
CA SER A 153 6.51 -15.46 -23.57
C SER A 153 5.85 -15.90 -22.25
N ILE A 154 4.93 -16.87 -22.33
CA ILE A 154 4.30 -17.43 -21.12
C ILE A 154 5.36 -18.07 -20.23
N GLU A 155 6.32 -18.78 -20.83
CA GLU A 155 7.40 -19.44 -20.10
C GLU A 155 8.31 -18.44 -19.38
N ASP A 156 8.67 -17.33 -20.04
CA ASP A 156 9.53 -16.30 -19.42
C ASP A 156 8.78 -15.47 -18.38
N PHE A 157 7.50 -15.20 -18.61
CA PHE A 157 6.63 -14.57 -17.61
C PHE A 157 6.55 -15.42 -16.35
N ASP A 158 6.36 -16.73 -16.49
CA ASP A 158 6.26 -17.65 -15.36
C ASP A 158 7.51 -17.65 -14.49
N LEU A 159 8.70 -17.44 -15.09
CA LEU A 159 9.95 -17.29 -14.33
C LEU A 159 9.93 -16.07 -13.40
N LEU A 160 9.27 -14.98 -13.79
CA LEU A 160 9.18 -13.74 -12.98
C LEU A 160 8.06 -13.78 -11.94
N THR A 161 7.24 -14.83 -11.91
CA THR A 161 6.19 -14.98 -10.88
C THR A 161 6.72 -15.52 -9.55
N LEU A 162 7.91 -16.12 -9.57
CA LEU A 162 8.62 -16.61 -8.40
C LEU A 162 9.49 -15.49 -7.82
N LYS A 163 9.71 -15.51 -6.50
CA LYS A 163 10.61 -14.53 -5.90
C LYS A 163 12.03 -14.79 -6.39
N GLY A 164 12.68 -13.73 -6.89
CA GLY A 164 14.09 -13.78 -7.26
C GLY A 164 15.01 -13.86 -6.04
N VAL A 165 16.30 -14.06 -6.30
CA VAL A 165 17.36 -14.09 -5.30
C VAL A 165 18.47 -13.13 -5.68
N PHE A 166 19.06 -12.47 -4.69
CA PHE A 166 20.09 -11.46 -4.93
C PHE A 166 21.25 -11.62 -3.93
N PRO A 167 22.52 -11.50 -4.38
CA PRO A 167 23.67 -11.70 -3.51
C PRO A 167 24.00 -10.40 -2.74
N TYR A 168 23.20 -10.08 -1.73
CA TYR A 168 23.28 -8.81 -0.98
C TYR A 168 24.67 -8.55 -0.38
N GLU A 169 25.25 -9.57 0.26
CA GLU A 169 26.57 -9.49 0.88
C GLU A 169 27.71 -9.36 -0.14
N TYR A 170 27.50 -9.84 -1.38
CA TYR A 170 28.47 -9.68 -2.44
C TYR A 170 28.52 -8.24 -2.94
N VAL A 171 27.37 -7.59 -3.15
CA VAL A 171 27.29 -6.24 -3.75
C VAL A 171 27.51 -5.15 -2.69
N ASP A 172 28.76 -5.02 -2.25
CA ASP A 172 29.22 -4.02 -1.28
C ASP A 172 29.69 -2.70 -1.92
N CYS A 173 29.81 -2.64 -3.25
CA CYS A 173 30.18 -1.45 -3.99
C CYS A 173 29.54 -1.42 -5.39
N VAL A 174 29.47 -0.22 -5.98
CA VAL A 174 28.79 0.02 -7.26
C VAL A 174 29.52 -0.67 -8.41
N GLU A 175 30.85 -0.83 -8.32
CA GLU A 175 31.67 -1.44 -9.36
C GLU A 175 31.28 -2.91 -9.60
N LYS A 176 30.85 -3.64 -8.56
CA LYS A 176 30.38 -5.03 -8.69
C LYS A 176 29.12 -5.17 -9.54
N LEU A 177 28.32 -4.10 -9.68
CA LEU A 177 27.20 -4.12 -10.62
C LEU A 177 27.65 -4.25 -12.08
N GLN A 178 28.93 -3.96 -12.39
CA GLN A 178 29.49 -4.14 -13.73
C GLN A 178 30.00 -5.58 -13.98
N ASP A 179 29.92 -6.47 -12.99
CA ASP A 179 30.37 -7.85 -13.16
C ASP A 179 29.54 -8.56 -14.22
N THR A 180 30.23 -9.14 -15.21
CA THR A 180 29.60 -9.72 -16.40
C THR A 180 29.21 -11.20 -16.25
N ARG A 181 29.15 -11.67 -15.00
CA ARG A 181 28.80 -13.04 -14.65
C ARG A 181 27.97 -13.04 -13.39
N LEU A 182 27.05 -13.98 -13.29
CA LEU A 182 26.36 -14.25 -12.03
C LEU A 182 27.40 -14.67 -10.98
N SER A 183 27.29 -14.10 -9.78
CA SER A 183 28.18 -14.42 -8.67
C SER A 183 28.08 -15.91 -8.31
N PRO A 184 29.16 -16.55 -7.84
CA PRO A 184 29.11 -17.94 -7.37
C PRO A 184 28.06 -18.14 -6.28
N ARG A 185 27.51 -19.35 -6.17
CA ARG A 185 26.47 -19.70 -5.18
C ARG A 185 26.85 -19.34 -3.75
N GLU A 186 28.13 -19.46 -3.39
CA GLU A 186 28.65 -19.14 -2.06
C GLU A 186 28.51 -17.63 -1.72
N SER A 187 28.42 -16.79 -2.76
CA SER A 187 28.24 -15.33 -2.62
C SER A 187 26.79 -14.92 -2.31
N PHE A 188 25.85 -15.87 -2.34
CA PHE A 188 24.45 -15.68 -1.93
C PHE A 188 24.19 -16.04 -0.46
N TYR A 189 25.23 -16.22 0.34
CA TYR A 189 25.09 -16.44 1.78
C TYR A 189 24.46 -15.23 2.46
N SER A 190 23.38 -15.45 3.21
CA SER A 190 22.74 -14.38 3.98
C SER A 190 23.20 -14.37 5.43
N SER A 191 23.83 -13.28 5.85
CA SER A 191 24.20 -13.02 7.24
C SER A 191 22.98 -12.85 8.16
N LEU A 192 21.82 -12.49 7.58
CA LEU A 192 20.56 -12.33 8.30
C LEU A 192 19.94 -13.66 8.72
N THR A 193 19.93 -14.65 7.81
CA THR A 193 19.38 -15.99 8.10
C THR A 193 20.45 -16.95 8.61
N GLY A 194 21.72 -16.67 8.33
CA GLY A 194 22.84 -17.57 8.62
C GLY A 194 22.97 -18.73 7.63
N ASP A 195 22.21 -18.70 6.53
CA ASP A 195 22.09 -19.82 5.60
C ASP A 195 22.61 -19.48 4.20
N ALA A 196 23.10 -20.51 3.51
CA ALA A 196 23.38 -20.44 2.08
C ALA A 196 22.10 -20.61 1.27
N ILE A 197 22.06 -20.01 0.09
CA ILE A 197 20.98 -20.21 -0.88
C ILE A 197 20.78 -21.70 -1.23
N SER A 198 19.54 -22.10 -1.47
CA SER A 198 19.24 -23.46 -1.94
C SER A 198 19.79 -23.69 -3.37
N GLU A 199 20.03 -24.96 -3.72
CA GLU A 199 20.46 -25.30 -5.08
C GLU A 199 19.38 -24.95 -6.11
N SER A 200 18.10 -25.16 -5.80
CA SER A 200 16.99 -24.82 -6.69
C SER A 200 16.89 -23.32 -6.96
N ASP A 201 17.09 -22.48 -5.94
CA ASP A 201 17.00 -21.03 -6.12
C ASP A 201 18.20 -20.48 -6.91
N TYR A 202 19.39 -21.05 -6.71
CA TYR A 202 20.56 -20.67 -7.51
C TYR A 202 20.40 -21.10 -8.98
N VAL A 203 19.92 -22.31 -9.25
CA VAL A 203 19.58 -22.76 -10.61
C VAL A 203 18.52 -21.85 -11.24
N HIS A 204 17.55 -21.38 -10.46
CA HIS A 204 16.56 -20.43 -10.93
C HIS A 204 17.20 -19.07 -11.32
N ALA A 205 18.13 -18.56 -10.52
CA ALA A 205 18.89 -17.35 -10.83
C ALA A 205 19.73 -17.50 -12.11
N GLU A 206 20.40 -18.65 -12.29
CA GLU A 206 21.14 -18.96 -13.53
C GLU A 206 20.22 -19.01 -14.74
N ASN A 207 19.02 -19.58 -14.58
CA ASN A 207 18.03 -19.63 -15.64
C ASN A 207 17.52 -18.22 -16.02
N ILE A 208 17.25 -17.35 -15.03
CA ILE A 208 16.91 -15.95 -15.29
C ILE A 208 18.04 -15.25 -16.03
N TRP A 209 19.29 -15.38 -15.55
CA TRP A 209 20.45 -14.77 -16.18
C TRP A 209 20.57 -15.14 -17.66
N GLN A 210 20.40 -16.43 -17.99
CA GLN A 210 20.50 -16.93 -19.35
C GLN A 210 19.29 -16.55 -20.22
N ARG A 211 18.06 -16.76 -19.73
CA ARG A 211 16.82 -16.57 -20.51
C ARG A 211 16.58 -15.10 -20.86
N PHE A 212 16.92 -14.19 -19.96
CA PHE A 212 16.80 -12.75 -20.17
C PHE A 212 18.05 -12.12 -20.78
N ALA A 213 19.05 -12.93 -21.16
CA ALA A 213 20.30 -12.51 -21.79
C ALA A 213 21.03 -11.39 -21.01
N ILE A 214 21.03 -11.51 -19.68
CA ILE A 214 21.60 -10.53 -18.76
C ILE A 214 23.12 -10.48 -18.94
N GLN A 215 23.66 -9.27 -19.09
CA GLN A 215 25.07 -9.02 -19.35
C GLN A 215 25.82 -8.58 -18.11
N THR A 216 25.15 -7.94 -17.15
CA THR A 216 25.78 -7.39 -15.95
C THR A 216 24.96 -7.66 -14.69
N LEU A 217 25.62 -7.68 -13.53
CA LEU A 217 24.94 -7.83 -12.25
C LEU A 217 23.99 -6.64 -11.95
N GLY A 218 24.25 -5.47 -12.54
CA GLY A 218 23.37 -4.31 -12.52
C GLY A 218 22.05 -4.57 -13.24
N GLU A 219 22.08 -5.11 -14.46
CA GLU A 219 20.86 -5.52 -15.18
C GLU A 219 20.08 -6.60 -14.43
N TYR A 220 20.78 -7.54 -13.78
CA TYR A 220 20.16 -8.52 -12.90
C TYR A 220 19.47 -7.86 -11.70
N SER A 221 20.14 -6.89 -11.06
CA SER A 221 19.59 -6.12 -9.94
C SER A 221 18.34 -5.35 -10.33
N ASP A 222 18.35 -4.68 -11.49
CA ASP A 222 17.20 -3.93 -12.00
C ASP A 222 16.00 -4.85 -12.26
N LEU A 223 16.21 -6.00 -12.91
CA LEU A 223 15.14 -6.98 -13.14
C LEU A 223 14.62 -7.55 -11.81
N TYR A 224 15.51 -7.89 -10.88
CA TYR A 224 15.18 -8.40 -9.55
C TYR A 224 14.31 -7.39 -8.78
N LEU A 225 14.77 -6.16 -8.63
CA LEU A 225 14.07 -5.11 -7.88
C LEU A 225 12.73 -4.77 -8.53
N LYS A 226 12.69 -4.64 -9.86
CA LYS A 226 11.47 -4.35 -10.59
C LYS A 226 10.42 -5.45 -10.40
N THR A 227 10.85 -6.71 -10.47
CA THR A 227 9.96 -7.86 -10.25
C THR A 227 9.42 -7.87 -8.82
N ASP A 228 10.27 -7.68 -7.80
CA ASP A 228 9.84 -7.62 -6.40
C ASP A 228 8.83 -6.47 -6.14
N VAL A 229 9.06 -5.29 -6.71
CA VAL A 229 8.16 -4.13 -6.57
C VAL A 229 6.80 -4.39 -7.25
N VAL A 230 6.82 -4.93 -8.46
CA VAL A 230 5.58 -5.18 -9.22
C VAL A 230 4.78 -6.34 -8.60
N LEU A 231 5.45 -7.39 -8.12
CA LEU A 231 4.82 -8.46 -7.35
C LEU A 231 4.17 -7.93 -6.07
N LEU A 232 4.87 -7.07 -5.32
CA LEU A 232 4.30 -6.42 -4.14
C LEU A 232 3.05 -5.61 -4.48
N ALA A 233 3.05 -4.90 -5.61
CA ALA A 233 1.89 -4.15 -6.06
C ALA A 233 0.71 -5.09 -6.33
N ASP A 234 0.90 -6.18 -7.07
CA ASP A 234 -0.17 -7.17 -7.31
C ASP A 234 -0.67 -7.78 -6.00
N ILE A 235 0.22 -8.17 -5.08
CA ILE A 235 -0.14 -8.71 -3.76
C ILE A 235 -1.02 -7.72 -2.98
N PHE A 236 -0.58 -6.47 -2.90
CA PHE A 236 -1.28 -5.48 -2.08
C PHE A 236 -2.59 -5.03 -2.73
N GLU A 237 -2.66 -4.88 -4.06
CA GLU A 237 -3.92 -4.59 -4.76
C GLU A 237 -4.94 -5.71 -4.58
N ASN A 238 -4.53 -6.99 -4.68
CA ASN A 238 -5.44 -8.11 -4.43
C ASN A 238 -5.96 -8.13 -2.98
N PHE A 239 -5.11 -7.77 -2.01
CA PHE A 239 -5.53 -7.61 -0.63
C PHE A 239 -6.52 -6.44 -0.47
N ARG A 240 -6.25 -5.29 -1.09
CA ARG A 240 -7.16 -4.13 -1.09
C ARG A 240 -8.51 -4.47 -1.70
N ASP A 241 -8.54 -5.10 -2.87
CA ASP A 241 -9.77 -5.55 -3.54
C ASP A 241 -10.59 -6.46 -2.62
N SER A 242 -9.93 -7.39 -1.92
CA SER A 242 -10.57 -8.30 -0.97
C SER A 242 -11.17 -7.56 0.24
N CYS A 243 -10.44 -6.58 0.79
CA CYS A 243 -10.88 -5.73 1.88
C CYS A 243 -12.09 -4.87 1.49
N ILE A 244 -12.03 -4.24 0.31
CA ILE A 244 -13.11 -3.40 -0.23
C ILE A 244 -14.35 -4.26 -0.47
N THR A 245 -14.19 -5.43 -1.10
CA THR A 245 -15.32 -6.32 -1.39
C THR A 245 -15.97 -6.85 -0.10
N SER A 246 -15.17 -7.20 0.90
CA SER A 246 -15.69 -7.84 2.13
C SER A 246 -16.22 -6.86 3.17
N TYR A 247 -15.62 -5.67 3.28
CA TYR A 247 -15.89 -4.72 4.35
C TYR A 247 -16.27 -3.31 3.84
N GLY A 248 -16.12 -3.04 2.55
CA GLY A 248 -16.30 -1.71 1.96
C GLY A 248 -15.33 -0.68 2.55
N LEU A 249 -14.14 -1.13 2.96
CA LEU A 249 -13.04 -0.32 3.49
C LEU A 249 -11.78 -0.65 2.71
N ASP A 250 -11.00 0.37 2.37
CA ASP A 250 -9.73 0.20 1.66
C ASP A 250 -8.58 0.21 2.67
N ALA A 251 -7.85 -0.90 2.73
CA ALA A 251 -6.74 -1.10 3.67
C ALA A 251 -5.60 -0.09 3.49
N ALA A 252 -5.45 0.52 2.30
CA ALA A 252 -4.41 1.50 2.03
C ALA A 252 -4.57 2.82 2.81
N TYR A 253 -5.74 3.08 3.39
CA TYR A 253 -5.97 4.25 4.25
C TYR A 253 -5.55 4.03 5.71
N TYR A 254 -5.17 2.81 6.07
CA TYR A 254 -4.78 2.43 7.43
C TYR A 254 -3.26 2.35 7.56
N TYR A 255 -2.78 2.34 8.80
CA TYR A 255 -1.37 2.13 9.10
C TYR A 255 -1.03 0.64 9.28
N THR A 256 -1.98 -0.15 9.78
CA THR A 256 -1.80 -1.57 10.14
C THR A 256 -3.12 -2.34 10.04
N LEU A 257 -3.05 -3.67 9.98
CA LEU A 257 -4.25 -4.53 9.98
C LEU A 257 -5.12 -4.37 11.24
N PRO A 258 -4.59 -4.28 12.48
CA PRO A 258 -5.43 -4.06 13.66
C PRO A 258 -6.32 -2.81 13.55
N GLY A 259 -5.77 -1.70 13.06
CA GLY A 259 -6.55 -0.47 12.85
C GLY A 259 -7.64 -0.65 11.79
N PHE A 260 -7.33 -1.34 10.70
CA PHE A 260 -8.31 -1.71 9.69
C PHE A 260 -9.42 -2.60 10.26
N THR A 261 -9.07 -3.65 11.01
CA THR A 261 -10.04 -4.60 11.55
C THR A 261 -10.94 -3.97 12.61
N TRP A 262 -10.43 -3.00 13.36
CA TRP A 262 -11.22 -2.24 14.32
C TRP A 262 -12.35 -1.46 13.63
N ASP A 263 -12.02 -0.72 12.57
CA ASP A 263 -13.01 0.02 11.79
C ASP A 263 -13.95 -0.91 11.03
N ALA A 264 -13.46 -2.03 10.50
CA ALA A 264 -14.30 -3.05 9.88
C ALA A 264 -15.33 -3.61 10.87
N MET A 265 -14.91 -3.90 12.11
CA MET A 265 -15.79 -4.34 13.18
C MET A 265 -16.83 -3.27 13.54
N LEU A 266 -16.41 -2.01 13.68
CA LEU A 266 -17.31 -0.88 13.94
C LEU A 266 -18.38 -0.74 12.86
N LYS A 267 -17.95 -0.75 11.59
CA LYS A 267 -18.85 -0.63 10.44
C LYS A 267 -19.84 -1.81 10.37
N HIS A 268 -19.36 -3.02 10.63
CA HIS A 268 -20.20 -4.23 10.59
C HIS A 268 -21.25 -4.25 11.72
N THR A 269 -20.83 -3.90 12.94
CA THR A 269 -21.70 -3.96 14.14
C THR A 269 -22.61 -2.74 14.27
N ARG A 270 -22.25 -1.61 13.64
CA ARG A 270 -22.93 -0.31 13.77
C ARG A 270 -23.04 0.15 15.23
N ILE A 271 -22.17 -0.34 16.10
CA ILE A 271 -22.18 0.01 17.52
C ILE A 271 -21.64 1.42 17.71
N ASN A 272 -22.34 2.22 18.51
CA ASN A 272 -21.84 3.51 18.99
C ASN A 272 -21.28 3.31 20.39
N PHE A 273 -19.97 3.45 20.54
CA PHE A 273 -19.35 3.38 21.86
C PHE A 273 -19.75 4.60 22.70
N GLU A 274 -20.18 4.33 23.92
CA GLU A 274 -20.36 5.38 24.92
C GLU A 274 -18.99 5.91 25.36
N LEU A 275 -18.92 7.22 25.62
CA LEU A 275 -17.72 7.81 26.19
C LEU A 275 -17.50 7.20 27.58
N LEU A 276 -16.25 6.88 27.91
CA LEU A 276 -15.88 6.52 29.28
C LEU A 276 -16.05 7.76 30.16
N THR A 277 -17.17 7.83 30.89
CA THR A 277 -17.49 8.96 31.77
C THR A 277 -17.05 8.74 33.21
N ASP A 278 -16.67 7.50 33.57
CA ASP A 278 -16.28 7.10 34.92
C ASP A 278 -14.81 6.66 34.96
N ILE A 279 -14.10 7.08 36.01
CA ILE A 279 -12.70 6.69 36.25
C ILE A 279 -12.56 5.19 36.46
N ASP A 280 -13.56 4.51 37.04
CA ASP A 280 -13.50 3.07 37.29
C ASP A 280 -13.54 2.27 35.97
N MET A 281 -14.26 2.75 34.96
CA MET A 281 -14.26 2.15 33.63
C MET A 281 -12.88 2.28 32.96
N VAL A 282 -12.23 3.44 33.14
CA VAL A 282 -10.87 3.69 32.63
C VAL A 282 -9.88 2.77 33.33
N MET A 283 -9.94 2.68 34.67
CA MET A 283 -9.06 1.82 35.46
C MET A 283 -9.23 0.35 35.08
N PHE A 284 -10.46 -0.13 34.90
CA PHE A 284 -10.72 -1.50 34.44
C PHE A 284 -10.03 -1.83 33.10
N CYS A 285 -10.04 -0.91 32.13
CA CYS A 285 -9.36 -1.09 30.85
C CYS A 285 -7.83 -1.02 30.94
N LEU A 286 -7.29 -0.27 31.91
CA LEU A 286 -5.83 -0.11 32.07
C LEU A 286 -5.20 -1.23 32.91
N GLU A 287 -5.91 -1.78 33.89
CA GLU A 287 -5.41 -2.80 34.82
C GLU A 287 -5.49 -4.23 34.27
N THR A 288 -6.14 -4.44 33.14
CA THR A 288 -6.31 -5.77 32.50
C THR A 288 -5.26 -6.12 31.44
N ASN A 289 -4.17 -5.35 31.33
CA ASN A 289 -3.00 -5.67 30.51
C ASN A 289 -1.81 -6.17 31.34
#